data_AF-A0A2M8PK40-F1
#
_entry.id   AF-A0A2M8PK40-F1
#
_cell.length_a   1.000
_cell.length_b   1.000
_cell.length_c   1.000
_cell.angle_alpha   90.00
_cell.angle_beta   90.00
_cell.angle_gamma   90.00
#
_symmetry.space_group_name_H-M   'P 1'
#
loop_
_entity.id
_entity.type
_entity.pdbx_description
1 polymer ?
#
loop_
_entity_poly.entity_id
_entity_poly.type
_entity_poly.pdbx_seq_one_letter_code
_entity_poly.pdbx_strand_id
1 'polypeptide(L)' 'SYISQIDGEFIGLSSTPEILDTIASEYGLYYELYEDGIVDHTASTFLINPEGQLERIFSFGTEANIIADVLLQKLS' A
#
# COMPACT_ATOMS: atom_id res chain seq x y z
N SER A 1 -14.03 -11.80 6.17
CA SER A 1 -12.68 -11.86 5.54
C SER A 1 -11.69 -11.15 6.45
N TYR A 2 -10.38 -11.22 6.18
CA TYR A 2 -9.39 -10.44 6.95
C TYR A 2 -9.75 -8.94 6.97
N ILE A 3 -10.09 -8.40 5.79
CA ILE A 3 -10.46 -6.99 5.61
C ILE A 3 -11.67 -6.57 6.46
N SER A 4 -12.72 -7.41 6.53
CA SER A 4 -13.92 -7.08 7.31
C SER A 4 -13.70 -6.99 8.82
N GLN A 5 -12.53 -7.42 9.32
CA GLN A 5 -12.14 -7.29 10.73
C GLN A 5 -11.36 -6.01 11.01
N ILE A 6 -10.90 -5.30 9.98
CA ILE A 6 -10.19 -4.01 10.08
C ILE A 6 -11.22 -2.88 10.00
N ASP A 7 -11.84 -2.70 8.83
CA ASP A 7 -12.89 -1.73 8.58
C ASP A 7 -13.62 -2.10 7.26
N GLY A 8 -14.91 -1.76 7.16
CA GLY A 8 -15.76 -2.11 6.01
C GLY A 8 -15.42 -1.35 4.72
N GLU A 9 -14.67 -0.25 4.79
CA GLU A 9 -14.31 0.58 3.64
C GLU A 9 -13.03 0.10 2.93
N PHE A 10 -12.27 -0.82 3.54
CA PHE A 10 -11.06 -1.35 2.95
C PHE A 10 -11.38 -2.29 1.78
N ILE A 11 -10.59 -2.19 0.71
CA ILE A 11 -10.66 -3.07 -0.45
C ILE A 11 -9.41 -3.95 -0.46
N GLY A 12 -9.60 -5.26 -0.36
CA GLY A 12 -8.51 -6.24 -0.52
C GLY A 12 -8.31 -6.59 -1.99
N LEU A 13 -7.06 -6.58 -2.45
CA LEU A 13 -6.68 -6.97 -3.81
C LEU A 13 -5.76 -8.19 -3.77
N SER A 14 -5.91 -9.09 -4.73
CA SER A 14 -5.06 -10.26 -4.92
C SER A 14 -4.98 -10.58 -6.39
N SER A 15 -3.86 -11.11 -6.85
CA SER A 15 -3.68 -11.47 -8.26
C SER A 15 -2.68 -12.61 -8.43
N THR A 16 -2.34 -12.91 -9.69
CA THR A 16 -1.29 -13.87 -10.03
C THR A 16 0.11 -13.24 -9.87
N PRO A 17 1.17 -14.05 -9.69
CA PRO A 17 2.53 -13.54 -9.55
C PRO A 17 2.96 -12.59 -10.68
N GLU A 18 2.55 -12.87 -11.92
CA GLU A 18 2.93 -12.05 -13.08
C GLU A 18 2.37 -10.62 -12.99
N ILE A 19 1.15 -10.47 -12.47
CA ILE A 19 0.54 -9.15 -12.25
C ILE A 19 1.20 -8.47 -11.05
N LEU A 20 1.52 -9.21 -9.99
CA LEU A 20 2.21 -8.67 -8.83
C LEU A 20 3.62 -8.15 -9.19
N ASP A 21 4.36 -8.85 -10.03
CA ASP A 21 5.68 -8.41 -10.52
C ASP A 21 5.60 -7.12 -11.34
N THR A 22 4.55 -6.96 -12.14
CA THR A 22 4.30 -5.73 -12.90
C THR A 22 4.10 -4.54 -11.95
N ILE A 23 3.22 -4.70 -10.96
CA ILE A 23 2.96 -3.66 -9.95
C ILE A 23 4.22 -3.37 -9.12
N ALA A 24 4.97 -4.40 -8.75
CA ALA A 24 6.21 -4.25 -7.99
C ALA A 24 7.22 -3.40 -8.76
N SER A 25 7.37 -3.61 -10.07
CA SER A 25 8.25 -2.79 -10.91
C SER A 25 7.77 -1.34 -11.03
N GLU A 26 6.46 -1.10 -11.18
CA GLU A 26 5.91 0.25 -11.37
C GLU A 26 6.00 1.12 -10.11
N TYR A 27 5.81 0.50 -8.94
CA TYR A 27 5.79 1.18 -7.65
C TYR A 27 7.09 1.04 -6.85
N GLY A 28 8.08 0.31 -7.37
CA GLY A 28 9.33 0.04 -6.68
C GLY A 28 9.15 -0.82 -5.41
N LEU A 29 8.22 -1.76 -5.45
CA LEU A 29 7.94 -2.67 -4.34
C LEU A 29 8.92 -3.84 -4.35
N TYR A 30 9.14 -4.40 -3.17
CA TYR A 30 9.88 -5.64 -2.96
C TYR A 30 8.99 -6.61 -2.18
N TYR A 31 9.07 -7.89 -2.56
CA TYR A 31 8.51 -8.98 -1.80
C TYR A 31 9.33 -10.26 -2.03
N GLU A 32 9.40 -11.12 -1.02
CA GLU A 32 10.08 -12.42 -1.09
C GLU A 32 9.34 -13.44 -0.23
N LEU A 33 8.94 -14.57 -0.83
CA LEU A 33 8.27 -15.68 -0.15
C LEU A 33 9.30 -16.72 0.26
N TYR A 34 9.35 -17.01 1.56
CA TYR A 34 10.19 -18.06 2.14
C TYR A 34 9.47 -19.42 2.17
N GLU A 35 10.25 -20.50 2.30
CA GLU A 35 9.73 -21.89 2.29
C GLU A 35 8.76 -22.19 3.42
N ASP A 36 8.87 -21.49 4.55
CA ASP A 36 7.99 -21.63 5.71
C ASP A 36 6.67 -20.85 5.57
N GLY A 37 6.49 -20.13 4.45
CA GLY A 37 5.30 -19.34 4.14
C GLY A 37 5.34 -17.90 4.67
N ILE A 38 6.46 -17.46 5.25
CA ILE A 38 6.66 -16.06 5.63
C ILE A 38 6.98 -15.24 4.37
N VAL A 39 6.52 -13.99 4.35
CA VAL A 39 6.77 -13.06 3.26
C VAL A 39 7.42 -11.79 3.77
N ASP A 40 8.66 -11.53 3.34
CA ASP A 40 9.22 -10.18 3.42
C ASP A 40 8.53 -9.31 2.36
N HIS A 41 8.18 -8.08 2.73
CA HIS A 41 7.48 -7.16 1.83
C HIS A 41 7.78 -5.71 2.15
N THR A 42 7.59 -4.83 1.17
CA THR A 42 7.56 -3.39 1.38
C THR A 42 6.44 -3.01 2.34
N ALA A 43 6.80 -2.35 3.45
CA ALA A 43 5.85 -1.93 4.49
C ALA A 43 5.44 -0.45 4.38
N SER A 44 5.75 0.21 3.26
CA SER A 44 5.35 1.59 2.98
C SER A 44 3.90 1.69 2.53
N THR A 45 3.27 2.84 2.77
CA THR A 45 1.92 3.17 2.26
C THR A 45 2.02 4.21 1.14
N PHE A 46 1.20 4.07 0.10
CA PHE A 46 1.26 4.90 -1.11
C PHE A 46 -0.03 5.70 -1.26
N LEU A 47 0.10 7.01 -1.50
CA LEU A 47 -1.03 7.90 -1.78
C LEU A 47 -1.15 8.11 -3.28
N ILE A 48 -2.27 7.67 -3.84
CA ILE A 48 -2.63 7.84 -5.26
C ILE A 48 -3.76 8.87 -5.35
N ASN A 49 -3.66 9.83 -6.27
CA ASN A 49 -4.71 10.81 -6.50
C ASN A 49 -5.85 10.25 -7.40
N PRO A 50 -6.98 10.96 -7.55
CA PRO A 50 -8.09 10.52 -8.40
C PRO A 50 -7.71 10.31 -9.88
N GLU A 51 -6.67 10.97 -10.36
CA GLU A 51 -6.13 10.80 -11.72
C GLU A 51 -5.24 9.55 -11.86
N GLY A 52 -5.01 8.81 -10.78
CA GLY A 52 -4.22 7.57 -10.77
C GLY A 52 -2.71 7.78 -10.63
N GLN A 53 -2.27 8.96 -10.18
CA GLN A 53 -0.86 9.32 -10.05
C GLN A 53 -0.37 9.16 -8.61
N LEU A 54 0.85 8.64 -8.45
CA LEU A 54 1.52 8.55 -7.15
C LEU A 54 1.94 9.93 -6.65
N GLU A 55 1.41 10.36 -5.50
CA GLU A 55 1.70 11.69 -4.94
C GLU A 55 2.66 11.67 -3.76
N ARG A 56 2.58 10.63 -2.92
CA ARG A 56 3.39 10.47 -1.70
C ARG A 56 3.61 9.00 -1.36
N ILE A 57 4.74 8.72 -0.72
CA ILE A 57 5.06 7.44 -0.09
C ILE A 57 5.31 7.73 1.38
N PHE A 58 4.60 7.02 2.26
CA PHE A 58 4.80 7.07 3.70
C PHE A 58 5.60 5.85 4.12
N SER A 59 6.72 6.06 4.82
CA SER A 59 7.53 4.98 5.35
C SER A 59 6.78 4.21 6.42
N PHE A 60 7.19 2.96 6.65
CA PHE A 60 6.69 2.16 7.76
C PHE A 60 6.79 2.91 9.09
N GLY A 61 5.72 2.85 9.89
CA GLY A 61 5.64 3.52 11.19
C GLY A 61 5.35 5.02 11.11
N THR A 62 5.06 5.58 9.94
CA THR A 62 4.55 6.96 9.86
C THR A 62 3.25 7.06 10.66
N GLU A 63 3.22 7.98 11.62
CA GLU A 63 2.07 8.17 12.50
C GLU A 63 0.83 8.63 11.72
N ALA A 64 -0.34 8.13 12.12
CA ALA A 64 -1.59 8.38 11.40
C ALA A 64 -1.96 9.87 11.32
N ASN A 65 -1.62 10.67 12.33
CA ASN A 65 -1.86 12.12 12.33
C ASN A 65 -1.01 12.84 11.27
N ILE A 66 0.23 12.40 11.04
CA ILE A 66 1.08 12.96 10.00
C ILE A 66 0.48 12.68 8.62
N ILE A 67 -0.05 11.47 8.39
CA ILE A 67 -0.73 11.11 7.14
C ILE A 67 -1.98 12.00 6.96
N ALA A 68 -2.79 12.14 8.00
CA ALA A 68 -4.01 12.96 7.97
C ALA A 68 -3.72 14.43 7.64
N ASP A 69 -2.68 15.02 8.25
CA ASP A 69 -2.27 16.40 7.97
C ASP A 69 -1.88 16.60 6.50
N VAL A 70 -1.17 15.62 5.90
CA VAL A 70 -0.82 15.65 4.48
C VAL A 70 -2.06 15.59 3.59
N LEU A 71 -3.05 14.76 3.95
CA LEU A 71 -4.30 14.67 3.19
C LEU A 71 -5.10 15.99 3.26
N LEU A 72 -5.17 16.61 4.44
CA LEU A 72 -5.90 17.88 4.61
C LEU A 72 -5.28 19.03 3.80
N GLN A 73 -3.95 19.11 3.72
CA GLN A 73 -3.24 20.12 2.90
C GLN A 73 -3.52 19.99 1.41
N LYS A 74 -3.99 18.83 0.94
CA LYS A 74 -4.32 18.60 -0.47
C LYS A 74 -5.76 18.96 -0.82
N LEU A 75 -6.62 19.13 0.18
CA LEU A 75 -8.03 19.51 0.02
C LEU A 75 -8.25 21.02 0.10
N SER A 76 -7.24 21.77 0.54
CA SER A 76 -7.21 23.24 0.64
C SER A 76 -6.64 23.89 -0.62
#